data_AF-A0A850S2W3-F1
#
_entry.id   AF-A0A850S2W3-F1
#
_cell.length_a   1.000
_cell.length_b   1.000
_cell.length_c   1.000
_cell.angle_alpha   90.00
_cell.angle_beta   90.00
_cell.angle_gamma   90.00
#
_symmetry.space_group_name_H-M   'P 1'
#
loop_
_entity.id
_entity.type
_entity.pdbx_description
1 polymer ?
#
loop_
_entity_poly.entity_id
_entity_poly.type
_entity_poly.pdbx_seq_one_letter_code
_entity_poly.pdbx_strand_id
1 'polypeptide(L)' 'MSCKSVIGVCYGPRCSDFGGRDMAEELRKMGHEVEDLDCQSLCPHAPAIRVGDRFIHKATMEKVIEKL' A
#
# COMPACT_ATOMS: atom_id res chain seq x y z
N MET A 1 3.83 20.99 10.18
CA MET A 1 4.01 20.51 8.79
C MET A 1 3.53 19.07 8.78
N SER A 2 2.37 18.80 8.17
CA SER A 2 1.82 17.45 8.16
C SER A 2 2.55 16.69 7.05
N CYS A 3 3.60 15.96 7.42
CA CYS A 3 4.32 15.07 6.52
C CYS A 3 3.38 13.90 6.17
N LYS A 4 2.50 14.09 5.18
CA LYS A 4 1.71 12.98 4.65
C LYS A 4 2.68 12.07 3.90
N SER A 5 3.11 10.99 4.55
CA SER A 5 3.87 9.92 3.92
C SER A 5 3.03 9.37 2.77
N VAL A 6 3.51 9.52 1.53
CA VAL A 6 2.84 8.97 0.35
C VAL A 6 2.84 7.44 0.45
N ILE A 7 1.66 6.84 0.33
CA ILE A 7 1.46 5.40 0.41
C ILE A 7 1.41 4.84 -1.01
N GLY A 8 2.44 4.14 -1.44
CA GLY A 8 2.46 3.47 -2.74
C GLY A 8 1.84 2.08 -2.65
N VAL A 9 0.81 1.79 -3.43
CA VAL A 9 0.17 0.46 -3.46
C VAL A 9 0.57 -0.25 -4.74
N CYS A 10 1.08 -1.47 -4.66
CA CYS A 10 1.35 -2.27 -5.86
C CYS A 10 0.04 -2.74 -6.50
N TYR A 11 -0.22 -2.33 -7.74
CA TYR A 11 -1.42 -2.69 -8.52
C TYR A 11 -1.24 -3.93 -9.40
N GLY A 12 -0.17 -4.70 -9.20
CA GLY A 12 0.04 -5.98 -9.88
C GLY A 12 -1.15 -6.93 -9.66
N PRO A 13 -1.41 -7.88 -10.58
CA PRO A 13 -2.58 -8.76 -10.55
C PRO A 13 -2.69 -9.50 -9.21
N ARG A 14 -1.57 -10.07 -8.74
CA ARG A 14 -1.53 -10.76 -7.45
C ARG A 14 -1.75 -9.82 -6.26
N CYS A 15 -1.20 -8.60 -6.26
CA CYS A 15 -1.48 -7.67 -5.17
C CYS A 15 -2.95 -7.23 -5.16
N SER A 16 -3.58 -7.15 -6.34
CA SER A 16 -5.02 -6.92 -6.47
C SER A 16 -5.84 -8.09 -5.94
N ASP A 17 -5.48 -9.34 -6.28
CA ASP A 17 -6.16 -10.55 -5.80
C ASP A 17 -6.13 -10.69 -4.26
N PHE A 18 -5.07 -10.17 -3.63
CA PHE A 18 -4.91 -10.17 -2.17
C PHE A 18 -5.48 -8.91 -1.48
N GLY A 19 -6.25 -8.07 -2.20
CA GLY A 19 -6.96 -6.92 -1.63
C GLY A 19 -6.15 -5.61 -1.59
N GLY A 20 -5.08 -5.49 -2.37
CA GLY A 20 -4.28 -4.26 -2.46
C GLY A 20 -5.08 -3.07 -3.02
N ARG A 21 -6.01 -3.32 -3.95
CA ARG A 21 -6.87 -2.26 -4.51
C ARG A 21 -7.85 -1.73 -3.47
N ASP A 22 -8.53 -2.63 -2.78
CA ASP A 22 -9.46 -2.27 -1.70
C ASP A 22 -8.74 -1.46 -0.62
N MET A 23 -7.51 -1.86 -0.27
CA MET A 23 -6.66 -1.13 0.67
C MET A 23 -6.35 0.30 0.21
N ALA A 24 -6.03 0.49 -1.07
CA ALA A 24 -5.80 1.82 -1.64
C ALA A 24 -7.03 2.72 -1.52
N GLU A 25 -8.21 2.19 -1.81
CA GLU A 25 -9.46 2.94 -1.71
C GLU A 25 -9.79 3.34 -0.27
N GLU A 26 -9.63 2.43 0.69
CA GLU A 26 -9.86 2.73 2.11
C GLU A 26 -8.88 3.79 2.64
N LEU A 27 -7.59 3.70 2.28
CA LEU A 27 -6.60 4.71 2.64
C LEU A 27 -6.91 6.09 2.04
N ARG A 28 -7.40 6.14 0.79
CA ARG A 28 -7.88 7.38 0.16
C ARG A 28 -9.08 7.96 0.90
N LYS A 29 -10.05 7.12 1.30
CA LYS A 29 -11.22 7.55 2.09
C LYS A 29 -10.82 8.10 3.45
N MET A 30 -9.77 7.58 4.06
CA MET A 30 -9.18 8.09 5.30
C MET A 30 -8.42 9.43 5.12
N GLY A 31 -8.26 9.91 3.88
CA GLY A 31 -7.60 11.19 3.57
C GLY A 31 -6.08 11.09 3.41
N HIS A 32 -5.55 9.87 3.26
CA HIS A 32 -4.14 9.62 2.94
C HIS A 32 -3.88 9.77 1.44
N GLU A 33 -2.65 10.16 1.12
CA GLU A 33 -2.19 10.26 -0.26
C GLU A 33 -1.69 8.88 -0.70
N VAL A 34 -2.39 8.30 -1.67
CA VAL A 34 -2.12 6.93 -2.15
C VAL A 34 -1.73 6.97 -3.63
N GLU A 35 -0.52 6.49 -3.90
CA GLU A 35 0.04 6.36 -5.24
C GLU A 35 -0.17 4.93 -5.76
N ASP A 36 -0.64 4.80 -6.99
CA ASP A 36 -0.83 3.52 -7.65
C ASP A 36 0.50 3.12 -8.31
N LEU A 37 1.22 2.19 -7.68
CA LEU A 37 2.50 1.70 -8.18
C LEU A 37 2.29 0.54 -9.16
N ASP A 38 3.15 0.50 -10.17
CA ASP A 38 3.31 -0.68 -11.03
C ASP A 38 3.75 -1.92 -10.24
N CYS A 39 3.68 -3.09 -10.89
CA CYS A 39 4.10 -4.35 -10.30
C CYS A 39 5.56 -4.30 -9.78
N GLN A 40 5.73 -4.41 -8.46
CA GLN A 40 7.04 -4.38 -7.81
C GLN A 40 7.77 -5.74 -7.84
N SER A 41 7.25 -6.73 -8.58
CA SER A 41 7.75 -8.13 -8.60
C SER A 41 7.84 -8.83 -7.23
N LEU A 42 7.24 -8.26 -6.19
CA LEU A 42 7.18 -8.80 -4.82
C LEU A 42 5.99 -9.75 -4.63
N CYS A 43 5.61 -10.50 -5.67
CA CYS A 43 4.48 -11.44 -5.66
C CYS A 43 4.46 -12.44 -4.48
N PRO A 44 5.61 -13.01 -4.03
CA PRO A 44 5.65 -13.87 -2.84
C PRO A 44 5.28 -13.15 -1.53
N HIS A 45 5.37 -11.83 -1.53
CA HIS A 45 5.12 -10.95 -0.39
C HIS A 45 3.86 -10.09 -0.59
N ALA A 46 3.02 -10.42 -1.57
CA ALA A 46 1.77 -9.71 -1.80
C ALA A 46 0.83 -9.78 -0.57
N PRO A 47 0.09 -8.70 -0.26
CA PRO A 47 0.16 -7.36 -0.86
C PRO A 47 1.45 -6.63 -0.47
N ALA A 48 2.08 -5.94 -1.44
CA ALA A 48 3.27 -5.12 -1.22
C ALA A 48 2.88 -3.64 -1.27
N ILE A 49 3.08 -2.94 -0.15
CA ILE A 49 2.69 -1.53 0.04
C ILE A 49 3.90 -0.75 0.50
N ARG A 50 4.19 0.35 -0.18
CA ARG A 50 5.26 1.30 0.15
C ARG A 50 4.71 2.38 1.08
N VAL A 51 5.33 2.59 2.23
CA VAL A 51 5.03 3.73 3.10
C VAL A 51 6.35 4.50 3.27
N GLY A 52 6.41 5.69 2.67
CA GLY A 52 7.67 6.43 2.55
C GLY A 52 8.73 5.64 1.75
N ASP A 53 9.88 5.36 2.36
CA ASP A 53 11.00 4.61 1.75
C ASP A 53 10.98 3.10 2.03
N ARG A 54 9.93 2.56 2.66
CA ARG A 54 9.88 1.15 3.09
C ARG A 54 8.71 0.40 2.47
N PHE A 55 8.96 -0.84 2.06
CA PHE A 55 7.90 -1.77 1.66
C PHE A 55 7.46 -2.63 2.85
N ILE A 56 6.15 -2.69 3.04
CA ILE A 56 5.45 -3.56 3.96
C ILE A 56 5.02 -4.80 3.17
N HIS A 57 5.54 -5.94 3.58
CA HIS A 57 5.22 -7.24 3.00
C HIS A 57 3.99 -7.85 3.68
N LYS A 58 3.16 -8.57 2.92
CA LYS A 58 1.88 -9.13 3.40
C LYS A 58 1.12 -8.05 4.17
N ALA A 59 1.01 -6.89 3.54
CA ALA A 59 0.48 -5.70 4.17
C ALA A 59 -1.00 -5.93 4.52
N THR A 60 -1.38 -5.40 5.68
CA THR A 60 -2.76 -5.29 6.16
C THR A 60 -3.00 -3.84 6.52
N MET A 61 -4.27 -3.41 6.59
CA MET A 61 -4.61 -2.04 7.00
C MET A 61 -3.94 -1.67 8.34
N GLU A 62 -3.97 -2.58 9.31
CA GLU A 62 -3.34 -2.40 10.62
C GLU A 62 -1.84 -2.12 10.49
N LYS A 63 -1.10 -2.97 9.76
CA LYS A 63 0.35 -2.80 9.57
C LYS A 63 0.70 -1.52 8.83
N VAL A 64 -0.14 -1.10 7.88
CA VAL A 64 0.07 0.15 7.15
C VAL A 64 -0.11 1.31 8.11
N ILE A 65 -1.21 1.34 8.88
CA ILE A 65 -1.52 2.39 9.85
C ILE A 65 -0.44 2.50 10.94
N GLU A 66 0.10 1.38 11.43
CA GLU A 66 1.22 1.37 12.39
C GLU A 66 2.53 2.00 11.84
N LYS A 67 2.63 2.20 10.52
CA LYS A 67 3.82 2.71 9.83
C LYS A 67 3.62 4.09 9.20
N LEU A 68 2.42 4.66 9.28
CA LEU A 68 2.11 6.02 8.83
C LEU A 68 2.65 7.08 9.80
#